data_AF-A0A1U7IRS5-F1
#
_entry.id   AF-A0A1U7IRS5-F1
#
_cell.length_a   1.000
_cell.length_b   1.000
_cell.length_c   1.000
_cell.angle_alpha   90.00
_cell.angle_beta   90.00
_cell.angle_gamma   90.00
#
_symmetry.space_group_name_H-M   'P 1'
#
loop_
_entity.id
_entity.type
_entity.pdbx_description
1 polymer ?
#
loop_
_entity_poly.entity_id
_entity_poly.type
_entity_poly.pdbx_seq_one_letter_code
_entity_poly.pdbx_strand_id
1 'polypeptide(L)'
;MQYPDPKVLHPMPGFPQICFIKNVVSNPNIIIGDYTYYDDPEDSENFDRNVLYHYPFIGDKLIIGKFCAIARNVKFIMNGANHEMSGFSTYPFYIFGNGWERVTPESNESTFKGDTVIGNDVWIGYEATIMPGVKIGDGAIIAAKSVVTKDVKPYTIVGGNPAQLIRQRFSDETIDVLLEIAWWNWDIEKITINLEKIVRADIEALKNCV
;
A
#
# COMPACT_ATOMS: atom_id res chain seq x y z
N MET A 1 -0.62 12.62 -26.37
CA MET A 1 -1.71 12.42 -25.37
C MET A 1 -1.66 13.60 -24.41
N GLN A 2 -2.80 14.03 -23.85
CA GLN A 2 -2.87 15.14 -22.87
C GLN A 2 -2.70 14.66 -21.41
N TYR A 3 -2.24 13.43 -21.20
CA TYR A 3 -2.00 12.82 -19.89
C TYR A 3 -0.75 11.91 -19.94
N PRO A 4 -0.09 11.63 -18.80
CA PRO A 4 1.04 10.70 -18.74
C PRO A 4 0.63 9.28 -19.13
N ASP A 5 1.48 8.56 -19.89
CA ASP A 5 1.28 7.13 -20.14
C ASP A 5 1.69 6.34 -18.89
N PRO A 6 0.80 5.51 -18.30
CA PRO A 6 1.09 4.77 -17.07
C PRO A 6 2.19 3.70 -17.25
N LYS A 7 2.55 3.36 -18.50
CA LYS A 7 3.65 2.44 -18.82
C LYS A 7 5.02 3.12 -18.85
N VAL A 8 5.06 4.45 -18.82
CA VAL A 8 6.33 5.18 -18.76
C VAL A 8 6.90 5.04 -17.36
N LEU A 9 8.09 4.46 -17.28
CA LEU A 9 8.77 4.17 -16.03
C LEU A 9 8.96 5.42 -15.16
N HIS A 10 9.55 6.47 -15.75
CA HIS A 10 9.79 7.76 -15.11
C HIS A 10 8.93 8.84 -15.78
N PRO A 11 7.73 9.13 -15.27
CA PRO A 11 6.76 9.99 -15.95
C PRO A 11 7.10 11.49 -15.86
N MET A 12 8.09 11.88 -15.05
CA MET A 12 8.47 13.26 -14.81
C MET A 12 9.86 13.57 -15.39
N PRO A 13 9.96 14.22 -16.57
CA PRO A 13 11.24 14.59 -17.17
C PRO A 13 12.11 15.42 -16.22
N GLY A 14 13.36 15.00 -16.02
CA GLY A 14 14.31 15.63 -15.11
C GLY A 14 14.25 15.15 -13.66
N PHE A 15 13.30 14.27 -13.30
CA PHE A 15 13.12 13.75 -11.95
C PHE A 15 13.04 12.21 -11.95
N PRO A 16 14.17 11.50 -12.15
CA PRO A 16 14.19 10.03 -12.25
C PRO A 16 13.81 9.32 -10.95
N GLN A 17 13.82 10.03 -9.83
CA GLN A 17 13.38 9.52 -8.53
C GLN A 17 11.89 9.14 -8.49
N ILE A 18 11.05 9.70 -9.37
CA ILE A 18 9.64 9.34 -9.47
C ILE A 18 9.50 8.16 -10.42
N CYS A 19 9.06 7.02 -9.92
CA CYS A 19 8.87 5.79 -10.69
C CYS A 19 7.43 5.28 -10.59
N PHE A 20 6.79 4.97 -11.72
CA PHE A 20 5.55 4.19 -11.74
C PHE A 20 5.87 2.71 -11.47
N ILE A 21 5.70 2.31 -10.21
CA ILE A 21 6.24 1.06 -9.68
C ILE A 21 5.54 -0.21 -10.20
N LYS A 22 4.35 -0.09 -10.79
CA LYS A 22 3.73 -1.22 -11.52
C LYS A 22 4.64 -1.78 -12.61
N ASN A 23 5.48 -0.94 -13.23
CA ASN A 23 6.30 -1.31 -14.38
C ASN A 23 7.63 -2.00 -14.02
N VAL A 24 7.99 -2.06 -12.73
CA VAL A 24 9.29 -2.60 -12.26
C VAL A 24 9.15 -3.81 -11.34
N VAL A 25 7.99 -3.98 -10.70
CA VAL A 25 7.75 -5.12 -9.83
C VAL A 25 7.68 -6.40 -10.66
N SER A 26 8.49 -7.37 -10.27
CA SER A 26 8.58 -8.68 -10.94
C SER A 26 7.92 -9.82 -10.15
N ASN A 27 7.75 -9.64 -8.84
CA ASN A 27 7.14 -10.63 -7.97
C ASN A 27 5.62 -10.72 -8.24
N PRO A 28 5.07 -11.89 -8.64
CA PRO A 28 3.66 -12.04 -8.99
C PRO A 28 2.70 -11.87 -7.80
N ASN A 29 3.21 -11.92 -6.56
CA ASN A 29 2.42 -11.68 -5.35
C ASN A 29 2.40 -10.19 -4.94
N ILE A 30 3.05 -9.31 -5.70
CA ILE A 30 2.95 -7.86 -5.53
C ILE A 30 2.13 -7.33 -6.71
N ILE A 31 0.95 -6.78 -6.41
CA ILE A 31 -0.02 -6.31 -7.41
C ILE A 31 -0.19 -4.81 -7.23
N ILE A 32 0.08 -4.03 -8.28
CA ILE A 32 0.07 -2.57 -8.21
C ILE A 32 -0.82 -1.97 -9.30
N GLY A 33 -1.68 -1.03 -8.92
CA GLY A 33 -2.52 -0.25 -9.83
C GLY A 33 -1.74 0.80 -10.63
N ASP A 34 -2.30 1.17 -11.79
CA ASP A 34 -1.72 2.23 -12.63
C ASP A 34 -1.58 3.57 -11.88
N TYR A 35 -0.60 4.38 -12.32
CA TYR A 35 -0.28 5.71 -11.78
C TYR A 35 0.21 5.77 -10.33
N THR A 36 0.24 4.64 -9.62
CA THR A 36 0.88 4.57 -8.32
C THR A 36 2.38 4.72 -8.47
N TYR A 37 2.96 5.67 -7.74
CA TYR A 37 4.37 6.00 -7.83
C TYR A 37 5.10 5.83 -6.50
N TYR A 38 6.40 5.61 -6.61
CA TYR A 38 7.36 5.67 -5.52
C TYR A 38 8.38 6.77 -5.81
N ASP A 39 8.63 7.63 -4.82
CA ASP A 39 9.65 8.69 -4.86
C ASP A 39 10.89 8.24 -4.09
N ASP A 40 11.97 7.94 -4.81
CA ASP A 40 13.23 7.53 -4.23
C ASP A 40 14.42 7.98 -5.09
N PRO A 41 15.25 8.92 -4.60
CA PRO A 41 16.40 9.42 -5.33
C PRO A 41 17.55 8.42 -5.44
N GLU A 42 17.53 7.31 -4.70
CA GLU A 42 18.61 6.32 -4.75
C GLU A 42 18.35 5.23 -5.80
N ASP A 43 17.17 4.62 -5.77
CA ASP A 43 16.82 3.47 -6.62
C ASP A 43 15.29 3.27 -6.58
N SER A 44 14.59 4.11 -7.33
CA SER A 44 13.13 4.10 -7.43
C SER A 44 12.58 2.91 -8.23
N GLU A 45 13.40 2.28 -9.06
CA GLU A 45 13.06 1.10 -9.85
C GLU A 45 13.06 -0.18 -9.01
N ASN A 46 13.90 -0.29 -7.99
CA ASN A 46 13.95 -1.45 -7.10
C ASN A 46 12.92 -1.38 -5.97
N PHE A 47 11.64 -1.26 -6.31
CA PHE A 47 10.57 -1.17 -5.31
C PHE A 47 10.49 -2.42 -4.41
N ASP A 48 10.84 -3.60 -4.94
CA ASP A 48 10.81 -4.88 -4.22
C ASP A 48 11.66 -4.84 -2.93
N ARG A 49 12.71 -4.00 -2.84
CA ARG A 49 13.52 -3.79 -1.62
C ARG A 49 12.75 -3.21 -0.43
N ASN A 50 11.55 -2.71 -0.68
CA ASN A 50 10.65 -2.18 0.34
C ASN A 50 9.68 -3.23 0.89
N VAL A 51 9.61 -4.40 0.26
CA VAL A 51 8.72 -5.50 0.63
C VAL A 51 9.53 -6.60 1.31
N LEU A 52 9.41 -6.68 2.63
CA LEU A 52 10.30 -7.49 3.48
C LEU A 52 9.59 -8.76 3.95
N TYR A 53 10.37 -9.85 4.05
CA TYR A 53 9.88 -11.16 4.52
C TYR A 53 8.76 -11.76 3.65
N HIS A 54 8.73 -11.43 2.37
CA HIS A 54 7.75 -11.91 1.42
C HIS A 54 8.23 -13.19 0.74
N TYR A 55 7.93 -14.33 1.34
CA TYR A 55 8.39 -15.61 0.81
C TYR A 55 7.32 -16.27 -0.08
N PRO A 56 7.69 -16.76 -1.28
CA PRO A 56 6.72 -17.36 -2.21
C PRO A 56 5.88 -18.50 -1.63
N PHE A 57 6.43 -19.28 -0.68
CA PHE A 57 5.75 -20.41 -0.06
C PHE A 57 4.68 -20.02 0.96
N ILE A 58 4.62 -18.76 1.40
CA ILE A 58 3.56 -18.27 2.30
C ILE A 58 2.31 -17.92 1.49
N GLY A 59 2.50 -17.36 0.29
CA GLY A 59 1.40 -17.06 -0.63
C GLY A 59 0.57 -15.83 -0.27
N ASP A 60 0.94 -15.05 0.75
CA ASP A 60 0.35 -13.74 0.99
C ASP A 60 0.68 -12.76 -0.14
N LYS A 61 -0.16 -11.76 -0.32
CA LYS A 61 0.00 -10.73 -1.34
C LYS A 61 0.16 -9.35 -0.73
N LEU A 62 0.93 -8.52 -1.42
CA LEU A 62 0.87 -7.08 -1.27
C LEU A 62 0.06 -6.53 -2.44
N ILE A 63 -1.07 -5.89 -2.14
CA ILE A 63 -1.96 -5.30 -3.14
C ILE A 63 -1.98 -3.80 -2.90
N ILE A 64 -1.65 -3.01 -3.92
CA ILE A 64 -1.68 -1.55 -3.87
C ILE A 64 -2.56 -1.05 -5.01
N GLY A 65 -3.54 -0.20 -4.69
CA GLY A 65 -4.45 0.38 -5.66
C GLY A 65 -3.78 1.36 -6.63
N LYS A 66 -4.60 2.08 -7.37
CA LYS A 66 -4.19 3.10 -8.34
C LYS A 66 -3.94 4.45 -7.67
N PHE A 67 -3.18 5.31 -8.32
CA PHE A 67 -2.97 6.71 -7.93
C PHE A 67 -2.45 6.90 -6.49
N CYS A 68 -1.70 5.93 -5.95
CA CYS A 68 -1.07 6.09 -4.64
C CYS A 68 0.25 6.86 -4.73
N ALA A 69 0.54 7.62 -3.68
CA ALA A 69 1.80 8.35 -3.51
C ALA A 69 2.61 7.70 -2.39
N ILE A 70 3.71 7.02 -2.75
CA ILE A 70 4.57 6.31 -1.79
C ILE A 70 5.89 7.07 -1.67
N ALA A 71 6.13 7.64 -0.49
CA ALA A 71 7.37 8.33 -0.20
C ALA A 71 8.53 7.35 0.04
N ARG A 72 9.76 7.87 -0.06
CA ARG A 72 11.00 7.15 0.20
C ARG A 72 10.98 6.36 1.52
N ASN A 73 11.60 5.17 1.48
CA ASN A 73 11.84 4.29 2.63
C ASN A 73 10.58 3.77 3.33
N VAL A 74 9.41 3.84 2.70
CA VAL A 74 8.25 3.07 3.16
C VAL A 74 8.58 1.58 3.14
N LYS A 75 8.21 0.85 4.20
CA LYS A 75 8.42 -0.60 4.31
C LYS A 75 7.11 -1.34 4.49
N PHE A 76 6.97 -2.45 3.80
CA PHE A 76 5.89 -3.41 3.95
C PHE A 76 6.46 -4.67 4.59
N ILE A 77 6.05 -4.98 5.81
CA ILE A 77 6.41 -6.20 6.49
C ILE A 77 5.36 -7.24 6.12
N MET A 78 5.80 -8.34 5.51
CA MET A 78 4.93 -9.45 5.08
C MET A 78 4.92 -10.57 6.11
N ASN A 79 4.08 -11.58 5.90
CA ASN A 79 3.77 -12.59 6.94
C ASN A 79 4.97 -13.45 7.36
N GLY A 80 6.02 -13.54 6.54
CA GLY A 80 7.24 -14.27 6.87
C GLY A 80 8.05 -13.67 8.02
N ALA A 81 7.66 -12.50 8.53
CA ALA A 81 8.28 -11.87 9.70
C ALA A 81 7.76 -12.43 11.04
N ASN A 82 6.59 -13.11 11.03
CA ASN A 82 5.94 -13.57 12.25
C ASN A 82 6.50 -14.93 12.69
N HIS A 83 6.71 -15.07 14.00
CA HIS A 83 7.14 -16.33 14.62
C HIS A 83 5.98 -16.95 15.42
N GLU A 84 6.01 -18.26 15.58
CA GLU A 84 5.07 -18.98 16.46
C GLU A 84 5.23 -18.49 17.91
N MET A 85 4.11 -18.25 18.60
CA MET A 85 4.08 -17.64 19.93
C MET A 85 3.28 -18.45 20.96
N SER A 86 2.63 -19.53 20.56
CA SER A 86 1.84 -20.39 21.47
C SER A 86 2.71 -21.24 22.40
N GLY A 87 3.94 -21.57 21.97
CA GLY A 87 4.91 -22.29 22.77
C GLY A 87 5.71 -21.39 23.72
N PHE A 88 6.58 -22.00 24.52
CA PHE A 88 7.48 -21.26 25.42
C PHE A 88 8.61 -20.49 24.71
N SER A 89 8.88 -20.80 23.43
CA SER A 89 9.96 -20.22 22.65
C SER A 89 9.44 -19.80 21.28
N THR A 90 9.85 -18.62 20.84
CA THR A 90 9.63 -18.12 19.48
C THR A 90 10.78 -18.44 18.52
N TYR A 91 11.85 -19.09 19.00
CA TYR A 91 12.98 -19.49 18.17
C TYR A 91 12.54 -20.52 17.11
N PRO A 92 12.78 -20.27 15.81
CA PRO A 92 12.26 -21.10 14.73
C PRO A 92 13.18 -22.30 14.48
N PHE A 93 13.31 -23.22 15.45
CA PHE A 93 14.23 -24.37 15.35
C PHE A 93 14.13 -25.11 14.02
N TYR A 94 12.90 -25.29 13.52
CA TYR A 94 12.59 -26.08 12.33
C TYR A 94 13.28 -25.62 11.05
N ILE A 95 13.70 -24.35 10.94
CA ILE A 95 14.34 -23.83 9.71
C ILE A 95 15.81 -24.24 9.56
N PHE A 96 16.46 -24.75 10.60
CA PHE A 96 17.90 -25.05 10.60
C PHE A 96 18.23 -26.52 10.28
N GLY A 97 17.23 -27.38 10.11
CA GLY A 97 17.39 -28.80 9.78
C GLY A 97 18.09 -29.62 10.88
N ASN A 98 18.75 -30.71 10.48
CA ASN A 98 19.51 -31.63 11.35
C ASN A 98 18.68 -32.26 12.49
N GLY A 99 17.44 -32.65 12.18
CA GLY A 99 16.50 -33.25 13.12
C GLY A 99 15.67 -32.24 13.91
N TRP A 100 15.87 -30.94 13.71
CA TRP A 100 15.01 -29.89 14.27
C TRP A 100 13.77 -29.63 13.40
N GLU A 101 13.78 -30.02 12.13
CA GLU A 101 12.62 -30.00 11.24
C GLU A 101 11.45 -30.87 11.76
N ARG A 102 11.70 -31.77 12.72
CA ARG A 102 10.66 -32.56 13.41
C ARG A 102 9.63 -31.71 14.17
N VAL A 103 9.94 -30.44 14.45
CA VAL A 103 9.01 -29.49 15.08
C VAL A 103 8.51 -28.43 14.08
N THR A 104 8.53 -28.73 12.78
CA THR A 104 7.90 -27.89 11.77
C THR A 104 6.40 -27.73 12.12
N PRO A 105 5.87 -26.50 12.21
CA PRO A 105 4.46 -26.29 12.47
C PRO A 105 3.59 -27.00 11.42
N GLU A 106 2.51 -27.65 11.88
CA GLU A 106 1.54 -28.29 10.98
C GLU A 106 0.76 -27.26 10.15
N SER A 107 0.59 -26.04 10.68
CA SER A 107 -0.01 -24.91 10.01
C SER A 107 0.66 -23.60 10.41
N ASN A 108 0.53 -22.58 9.57
CA ASN A 108 0.98 -21.21 9.85
C ASN A 108 -0.19 -20.31 10.28
N GLU A 109 -1.37 -20.85 10.59
CA GLU A 109 -2.59 -20.05 10.81
C GLU A 109 -2.45 -19.03 11.95
N SER A 110 -1.71 -19.38 13.01
CA SER A 110 -1.44 -18.52 14.16
C SER A 110 -0.62 -17.26 13.81
N THR A 111 0.28 -17.40 12.84
CA THR A 111 1.24 -16.36 12.43
C THR A 111 0.80 -15.62 11.18
N PHE A 112 -0.10 -16.20 10.39
CA PHE A 112 -0.66 -15.61 9.19
C PHE A 112 -1.72 -14.54 9.53
N LYS A 113 -1.55 -13.35 8.95
CA LYS A 113 -2.42 -12.17 9.10
C LYS A 113 -3.19 -11.83 7.82
N GLY A 114 -2.98 -12.58 6.73
CA GLY A 114 -3.59 -12.31 5.44
C GLY A 114 -2.78 -11.35 4.58
N ASP A 115 -3.38 -10.97 3.45
CA ASP A 115 -2.80 -10.03 2.49
C ASP A 115 -2.73 -8.61 3.08
N THR A 116 -1.66 -7.89 2.76
CA THR A 116 -1.57 -6.45 3.02
C THR A 116 -2.20 -5.72 1.83
N VAL A 117 -3.25 -4.93 2.09
CA VAL A 117 -4.06 -4.31 1.04
C VAL A 117 -4.10 -2.80 1.24
N ILE A 118 -3.61 -2.06 0.25
CA ILE A 118 -3.66 -0.60 0.16
C ILE A 118 -4.66 -0.25 -0.93
N GLY A 119 -5.64 0.60 -0.61
CA GLY A 119 -6.62 1.12 -1.55
C GLY A 119 -6.02 2.05 -2.60
N ASN A 120 -6.89 2.88 -3.19
CA ASN A 120 -6.57 3.88 -4.21
C ASN A 120 -6.43 5.26 -3.56
N ASP A 121 -5.75 6.21 -4.22
CA ASP A 121 -5.54 7.58 -3.70
C ASP A 121 -4.90 7.62 -2.30
N VAL A 122 -4.12 6.60 -1.93
CA VAL A 122 -3.47 6.55 -0.61
C VAL A 122 -2.16 7.32 -0.66
N TRP A 123 -1.96 8.20 0.33
CA TRP A 123 -0.70 8.89 0.54
C TRP A 123 0.06 8.27 1.72
N ILE A 124 1.20 7.65 1.43
CA ILE A 124 2.07 7.03 2.45
C ILE A 124 3.33 7.88 2.64
N GLY A 125 3.45 8.44 3.84
CA GLY A 125 4.54 9.33 4.22
C GLY A 125 5.89 8.62 4.40
N TYR A 126 6.95 9.42 4.33
CA TYR A 126 8.36 9.01 4.44
C TYR A 126 8.60 8.06 5.61
N GLU A 127 9.34 6.96 5.38
CA GLU A 127 9.71 5.97 6.42
C GLU A 127 8.53 5.31 7.17
N ALA A 128 7.31 5.36 6.64
CA ALA A 128 6.21 4.60 7.24
C ALA A 128 6.44 3.08 7.09
N THR A 129 6.07 2.31 8.11
CA THR A 129 6.12 0.85 8.13
C THR A 129 4.71 0.29 8.22
N ILE A 130 4.33 -0.57 7.28
CA ILE A 130 3.02 -1.24 7.22
C ILE A 130 3.22 -2.69 7.69
N MET A 131 2.50 -3.09 8.75
CA MET A 131 2.61 -4.44 9.31
C MET A 131 1.79 -5.47 8.52
N PRO A 132 2.07 -6.79 8.69
CA PRO A 132 1.41 -7.84 7.90
C PRO A 132 -0.11 -7.83 8.06
N GLY A 133 -0.82 -8.02 6.94
CA GLY A 133 -2.29 -8.22 6.93
C GLY A 133 -3.11 -6.95 7.11
N VAL A 134 -2.46 -5.78 7.20
CA VAL A 134 -3.15 -4.50 7.37
C VAL A 134 -3.87 -4.09 6.09
N LYS A 135 -5.10 -3.59 6.24
CA LYS A 135 -5.90 -2.99 5.18
C LYS A 135 -5.98 -1.47 5.34
N ILE A 136 -5.51 -0.71 4.34
CA ILE A 136 -5.58 0.75 4.29
C ILE A 136 -6.61 1.14 3.22
N GLY A 137 -7.70 1.79 3.65
CA GLY A 137 -8.79 2.20 2.76
C GLY A 137 -8.44 3.34 1.81
N ASP A 138 -9.27 3.52 0.79
CA ASP A 138 -9.08 4.53 -0.25
C ASP A 138 -8.96 5.95 0.33
N GLY A 139 -8.11 6.79 -0.25
CA GLY A 139 -7.94 8.18 0.16
C GLY A 139 -7.30 8.35 1.55
N ALA A 140 -6.82 7.30 2.20
CA ALA A 140 -6.18 7.41 3.51
C ALA A 140 -4.81 8.13 3.42
N ILE A 141 -4.41 8.72 4.55
CA ILE A 141 -3.11 9.39 4.69
C ILE A 141 -2.37 8.76 5.87
N ILE A 142 -1.19 8.22 5.59
CA ILE A 142 -0.28 7.67 6.58
C ILE A 142 0.83 8.71 6.82
N ALA A 143 0.89 9.29 8.02
CA ALA A 143 1.92 10.26 8.34
C ALA A 143 3.32 9.65 8.25
N ALA A 144 4.34 10.48 8.03
CA ALA A 144 5.73 10.04 8.02
C ALA A 144 6.11 9.33 9.33
N LYS A 145 6.98 8.31 9.22
CA LYS A 145 7.50 7.48 10.31
C LYS A 145 6.45 6.73 11.12
N SER A 146 5.27 6.52 10.56
CA SER A 146 4.21 5.78 11.24
C SER A 146 4.46 4.28 11.17
N VAL A 147 4.10 3.55 12.23
CA VAL A 147 4.05 2.08 12.23
C VAL A 147 2.60 1.65 12.27
N VAL A 148 2.06 1.27 11.12
CA VAL A 148 0.65 0.93 10.95
C VAL A 148 0.45 -0.53 11.35
N THR A 149 -0.15 -0.74 12.52
CA THR A 149 -0.35 -2.06 13.13
C THR A 149 -1.80 -2.56 13.05
N LYS A 150 -2.72 -1.75 12.50
CA LYS A 150 -4.16 -2.04 12.41
C LYS A 150 -4.72 -1.40 11.12
N ASP A 151 -5.87 -1.91 10.68
CA ASP A 151 -6.59 -1.39 9.53
C ASP A 151 -6.89 0.11 9.67
N VAL A 152 -6.81 0.81 8.53
CA VAL A 152 -7.07 2.25 8.41
C VAL A 152 -8.31 2.43 7.54
N LYS A 153 -9.33 3.10 8.08
CA LYS A 153 -10.56 3.40 7.34
C LYS A 153 -10.27 4.32 6.14
N PRO A 154 -11.11 4.29 5.08
CA PRO A 154 -11.01 5.24 3.98
C PRO A 154 -10.99 6.70 4.46
N TYR A 155 -10.30 7.55 3.71
CA TYR A 155 -10.20 8.99 3.94
C TYR A 155 -9.79 9.38 5.38
N THR A 156 -9.03 8.52 6.05
CA THR A 156 -8.58 8.74 7.42
C THR A 156 -7.10 9.10 7.45
N ILE A 157 -6.73 10.02 8.33
CA ILE A 157 -5.34 10.38 8.61
C ILE A 157 -4.90 9.67 9.89
N VAL A 158 -3.83 8.88 9.79
CA VAL A 158 -3.22 8.20 10.94
C VAL A 158 -1.75 8.57 11.08
N GLY A 159 -1.22 8.47 12.29
CA GLY A 159 0.20 8.70 12.54
C GLY A 159 0.72 8.15 13.85
N GLY A 160 2.03 7.94 13.95
CA GLY A 160 2.73 7.52 15.17
C GLY A 160 3.16 6.04 15.19
N ASN A 161 3.73 5.60 16.32
CA ASN A 161 4.14 4.22 16.55
C ASN A 161 3.70 3.78 17.96
N PRO A 162 2.63 2.96 18.10
CA PRO A 162 1.76 2.49 17.01
C PRO A 162 0.94 3.63 16.39
N ALA A 163 0.65 3.55 15.08
CA ALA A 163 -0.14 4.56 14.39
C ALA A 163 -1.54 4.67 14.99
N GLN A 164 -1.96 5.89 15.32
CA GLN A 164 -3.27 6.21 15.86
C GLN A 164 -4.05 7.12 14.90
N LEU A 165 -5.38 7.09 15.00
CA LEU A 165 -6.27 8.05 14.35
C LEU A 165 -5.88 9.48 14.76
N ILE A 166 -5.62 10.33 13.77
CA ILE A 166 -5.47 11.77 13.97
C ILE A 166 -6.82 12.44 13.72
N ARG A 167 -7.39 12.24 12.52
CA ARG A 167 -8.73 12.73 12.12
C ARG A 167 -9.16 12.10 10.80
N GLN A 168 -10.44 12.24 10.46
CA GLN A 168 -10.92 12.04 9.09
C GLN A 168 -10.58 13.25 8.20
N ARG A 169 -10.46 13.02 6.89
CA ARG A 169 -10.27 14.09 5.89
C ARG A 169 -11.56 14.90 5.72
N PHE A 170 -12.72 14.23 5.73
CA PHE A 170 -14.06 14.79 5.46
C PHE A 170 -15.14 14.18 6.38
N SER A 171 -16.39 14.61 6.24
CA SER A 171 -17.54 13.99 6.93
C SER A 171 -17.87 12.61 6.36
N ASP A 172 -18.57 11.78 7.13
CA ASP A 172 -18.98 10.44 6.70
C ASP A 172 -19.81 10.49 5.41
N GLU A 173 -20.73 11.45 5.28
CA GLU A 173 -21.56 11.61 4.07
C GLU A 173 -20.72 11.95 2.84
N THR A 174 -19.67 12.76 3.01
CA THR A 174 -18.76 13.09 1.92
C THR A 174 -17.92 11.88 1.52
N ILE A 175 -17.47 11.11 2.51
CA ILE A 175 -16.68 9.90 2.30
C ILE A 175 -17.51 8.85 1.54
N ASP A 176 -18.75 8.62 1.95
CA ASP A 176 -19.64 7.65 1.30
C ASP A 176 -19.86 8.01 -0.18
N VAL A 177 -20.11 9.28 -0.49
CA VAL A 177 -20.23 9.74 -1.87
C VAL A 177 -18.92 9.54 -2.65
N LEU A 178 -17.78 9.87 -2.06
CA LEU A 178 -16.48 9.70 -2.75
C LEU A 178 -16.18 8.23 -3.05
N LEU A 179 -16.56 7.31 -2.15
CA LEU A 179 -16.43 5.87 -2.33
C LEU A 179 -17.39 5.33 -3.38
N GLU A 180 -18.60 5.90 -3.50
CA GLU A 180 -19.54 5.57 -4.57
C GLU A 180 -19.04 6.08 -5.95
N ILE A 181 -18.52 7.31 -6.00
CA ILE A 181 -17.96 7.92 -7.21
C ILE A 181 -16.76 7.12 -7.73
N ALA A 182 -15.88 6.68 -6.83
CA ALA A 182 -14.70 5.85 -7.11
C ALA A 182 -13.92 6.31 -8.36
N TRP A 183 -13.55 7.60 -8.40
CA TRP A 183 -13.02 8.26 -9.61
C TRP A 183 -11.78 7.57 -10.19
N TRP A 184 -10.99 6.86 -9.37
CA TRP A 184 -9.84 6.05 -9.78
C TRP A 184 -10.19 4.88 -10.72
N ASN A 185 -11.47 4.52 -10.83
CA ASN A 185 -11.98 3.51 -11.75
C ASN A 185 -12.46 4.08 -13.09
N TRP A 186 -12.50 5.41 -13.25
CA TRP A 186 -12.86 6.03 -14.53
C TRP A 186 -11.76 5.82 -15.58
N ASP A 187 -12.15 5.86 -16.86
CA ASP A 187 -11.19 5.93 -17.96
C ASP A 187 -10.33 7.19 -17.85
N ILE A 188 -9.07 7.11 -18.30
CA ILE A 188 -8.11 8.20 -18.09
C ILE A 188 -8.54 9.50 -18.77
N GLU A 189 -9.23 9.42 -19.90
CA GLU A 189 -9.82 10.59 -20.57
C GLU A 189 -10.85 11.29 -19.67
N LYS A 190 -11.72 10.52 -19.00
CA LYS A 190 -12.73 11.06 -18.08
C LYS A 190 -12.06 11.69 -16.86
N ILE A 191 -11.01 11.07 -16.31
CA ILE A 191 -10.21 11.65 -15.24
C ILE A 191 -9.60 12.98 -15.71
N THR A 192 -8.96 12.99 -16.88
CA THR A 192 -8.24 14.15 -17.43
C THR A 192 -9.15 15.37 -17.61
N ILE A 193 -10.36 15.17 -18.16
CA ILE A 193 -11.33 16.27 -18.40
C ILE A 193 -11.95 16.79 -17.09
N ASN A 194 -11.90 16.01 -16.00
CA ASN A 194 -12.49 16.36 -14.70
C ASN A 194 -11.45 16.63 -13.61
N LEU A 195 -10.17 16.81 -13.94
CA LEU A 195 -9.09 16.99 -12.96
C LEU A 195 -9.40 18.12 -11.97
N GLU A 196 -9.88 19.27 -12.45
CA GLU A 196 -10.21 20.42 -11.61
C GLU A 196 -11.30 20.09 -10.57
N LYS A 197 -12.18 19.14 -10.86
CA LYS A 197 -13.23 18.71 -9.94
C LYS A 197 -12.73 17.67 -8.95
N ILE A 198 -11.80 16.80 -9.38
CA ILE A 198 -11.19 15.78 -8.50
C ILE A 198 -10.31 16.45 -7.44
N VAL A 199 -9.49 17.44 -7.82
CA VAL A 199 -8.52 18.07 -6.91
C VAL A 199 -9.12 19.14 -6.00
N ARG A 200 -10.38 19.52 -6.21
CA ARG A 200 -11.10 20.52 -5.41
C ARG A 200 -12.08 19.85 -4.46
N ALA A 201 -12.31 20.47 -3.31
CA ALA A 201 -13.30 20.01 -2.33
C ALA A 201 -14.73 20.46 -2.70
N ASP A 202 -15.15 20.22 -3.95
CA ASP A 202 -16.50 20.51 -4.46
C ASP A 202 -17.19 19.20 -4.84
N ILE A 203 -17.86 18.60 -3.85
CA ILE A 203 -18.48 17.29 -4.00
C ILE A 203 -19.67 17.31 -4.97
N GLU A 204 -20.39 18.43 -5.07
CA GLU A 204 -21.53 18.56 -5.97
C GLU A 204 -21.07 18.64 -7.43
N ALA A 205 -19.98 19.38 -7.70
CA ALA A 205 -19.37 19.37 -9.02
C ALA A 205 -18.89 17.96 -9.42
N LEU A 206 -18.35 17.18 -8.47
CA LEU A 206 -17.86 15.83 -8.73
C LEU A 206 -19.01 14.82 -8.95
N LYS A 207 -20.11 14.91 -8.19
CA LYS A 207 -21.32 14.10 -8.40
C LYS A 207 -21.88 14.25 -9.81
N ASN A 208 -21.84 15.47 -10.37
CA ASN A 208 -22.30 15.75 -11.74
C ASN A 208 -21.42 15.13 -12.85
N CYS A 209 -20.37 14.38 -12.49
CA CYS A 209 -19.48 13.71 -13.43
C CYS A 209 -19.75 12.20 -13.55
N VAL A 210 -20.53 11.62 -12.64
CA VAL A 210 -20.79 10.17 -12.62
C VAL A 210 -21.56 9.77 -13.86
#